data_AF-Q10WW3-F1
#
_entry.id   AF-Q10WW3-F1
#
_cell.length_a   1.000
_cell.length_b   1.000
_cell.length_c   1.000
_cell.angle_alpha   90.00
_cell.angle_beta   90.00
_cell.angle_gamma   90.00
#
_symmetry.space_group_name_H-M   'P 1'
#
loop_
_entity.id
_entity.type
_entity.pdbx_description
1 polymer ?
#
loop_
_entity_poly.entity_id
_entity_poly.type
_entity_poly.pdbx_seq_one_letter_code
_entity_poly.pdbx_strand_id
1 'polypeptide(L)'
;MEKKSKRDRGRIITTSGLKKLNEAIEEWKQKYNLRGTLAEIEAESGVGSDTISKIRQGRVGADLSKIQQLFAAFDLTLDETDYRSGKQSSSEMDSEPLSQLLPLLNDEQIVTKNSFQIFISYNRQDPDQELARQFETALAAAGHQVFMAGDHIRLGENWFRRINIELKRCDYLLLFLPPQSAQSELLTYQVQLARELQFSRPERKPVILPIRVGFSLTQPLNHDLRGYLYRIQQREWRSPEDTIIILKEVLTLLAAPPGNIALEIEEKKEISLSEEISSIASANFPPLPSAEPEIPGGQIDVASNFYIERPPIEERCYQTILQPSSLIRIKAPRQMGKTSLMARILHHAAFQGYRTIPLSFQLVDKEVFSNLEKFLKWFCAYVGRELRLPNQLDDYWDDIFGSKVNCKDYFEKYLLAQIDHPLVLGLDEIDRVFQYPDIAEDFLGLLRAWHEESKRRAIWKKLRLLVVHSTEVYIPMNINQSPFNVGLPIDLPEFNLPQVKDLAFRHNLNWSEQEVEKLMAIIGGHPYLVRVALYHISKQDLTLEDLPENVMSETGIYSDHLRRHLWNLEEYPELVAAMKNIISENLNERLTGILGFKLDSLGLVKWQGNKYHPRCELYRQYFQVHL
;
A
#
# COMPACT_ATOMS: atom_id res chain seq x y z
N MET A 1 -5.81 -64.06 22.72
CA MET A 1 -5.05 -62.85 22.34
C MET A 1 -5.99 -61.66 22.41
N GLU A 2 -5.85 -60.86 23.45
CA GLU A 2 -6.62 -59.63 23.67
C GLU A 2 -6.34 -58.59 22.58
N LYS A 3 -7.40 -58.01 22.01
CA LYS A 3 -7.31 -56.92 21.03
C LYS A 3 -6.80 -55.66 21.73
N LYS A 4 -5.57 -55.23 21.41
CA LYS A 4 -5.04 -53.90 21.78
C LYS A 4 -5.98 -52.80 21.26
N SER A 5 -6.50 -52.02 22.19
CA SER A 5 -7.30 -50.81 21.94
C SER A 5 -6.54 -49.81 21.05
N LYS A 6 -7.21 -49.32 20.00
CA LYS A 6 -6.74 -48.22 19.14
C LYS A 6 -6.67 -46.95 19.99
N ARG A 7 -5.46 -46.40 20.20
CA ARG A 7 -5.26 -45.09 20.83
C ARG A 7 -6.08 -44.02 20.09
N ASP A 8 -6.99 -43.35 20.79
CA ASP A 8 -7.80 -42.23 20.28
C ASP A 8 -6.86 -41.06 19.96
N ARG A 9 -6.87 -40.56 18.72
CA ARG A 9 -5.87 -39.61 18.19
C ARG A 9 -6.50 -38.23 18.04
N GLY A 10 -6.15 -37.31 18.95
CA GLY A 10 -6.24 -35.85 18.81
C GLY A 10 -7.64 -35.22 18.86
N ARG A 11 -7.87 -34.33 19.83
CA ARG A 11 -9.04 -33.44 19.91
C ARG A 11 -8.62 -32.00 19.55
N ILE A 12 -9.59 -31.22 19.08
CA ILE A 12 -9.45 -29.78 18.80
C ILE A 12 -10.36 -29.04 19.78
N ILE A 13 -9.85 -28.03 20.46
CA ILE A 13 -10.69 -27.15 21.30
C ILE A 13 -11.61 -26.31 20.41
N THR A 14 -12.88 -26.19 20.76
CA THR A 14 -13.84 -25.33 20.02
C THR A 14 -13.58 -23.86 20.35
N THR A 15 -14.14 -22.94 19.56
CA THR A 15 -14.06 -21.50 19.82
C THR A 15 -14.66 -21.13 21.18
N SER A 16 -15.75 -21.80 21.58
CA SER A 16 -16.37 -21.64 22.91
C SER A 16 -15.43 -22.09 24.03
N GLY A 17 -14.81 -23.26 23.91
CA GLY A 17 -13.84 -23.76 24.89
C GLY A 17 -12.59 -22.87 24.99
N LEU A 18 -12.11 -22.35 23.86
CA LEU A 18 -10.94 -21.49 23.80
C LEU A 18 -11.22 -20.11 24.43
N LYS A 19 -12.44 -19.58 24.26
CA LYS A 19 -12.90 -18.37 24.94
C LYS A 19 -12.93 -18.56 26.46
N LYS A 20 -13.58 -19.63 26.96
CA LYS A 20 -13.62 -19.97 28.40
C LYS A 20 -12.20 -20.04 28.99
N LEU A 21 -11.30 -20.74 28.29
CA LEU A 21 -9.91 -20.90 28.73
C LEU A 21 -9.14 -19.57 28.77
N ASN A 22 -9.28 -18.72 27.75
CA ASN A 22 -8.60 -17.42 27.72
C ASN A 22 -9.14 -16.47 28.80
N GLU A 23 -10.45 -16.47 29.06
CA GLU A 23 -11.06 -15.67 30.13
C GLU A 23 -10.51 -16.09 31.50
N ALA A 24 -10.44 -17.39 31.78
CA ALA A 24 -9.87 -17.90 33.03
C ALA A 24 -8.37 -17.61 33.18
N ILE A 25 -7.61 -17.65 32.08
CA ILE A 25 -6.19 -17.27 32.09
C ILE A 25 -6.02 -15.76 32.36
N GLU A 26 -6.89 -14.90 31.81
CA GLU A 26 -6.84 -13.46 32.11
C GLU A 26 -7.20 -13.15 33.56
N GLU A 27 -8.20 -13.84 34.13
CA GLU A 27 -8.52 -13.71 35.56
C GLU A 27 -7.35 -14.18 36.44
N TRP A 28 -6.71 -15.29 36.08
CA TRP A 28 -5.51 -15.78 36.75
C TRP A 28 -4.33 -14.79 36.65
N LYS A 29 -4.08 -14.21 35.46
CA LYS A 29 -3.05 -13.19 35.26
C LYS A 29 -3.27 -11.97 36.14
N GLN A 30 -4.52 -11.50 36.24
CA GLN A 30 -4.87 -10.36 37.10
C GLN A 30 -4.72 -10.69 38.59
N LYS A 31 -5.12 -11.89 39.00
CA LYS A 31 -5.04 -12.36 40.40
C LYS A 31 -3.60 -12.48 40.91
N TYR A 32 -2.66 -12.90 40.06
CA TYR A 32 -1.26 -13.13 40.44
C TYR A 32 -0.27 -12.10 39.88
N ASN A 33 -0.75 -11.07 39.16
CA ASN A 33 0.06 -10.02 38.52
C ASN A 33 1.13 -10.59 37.57
N LEU A 34 0.73 -11.54 36.71
CA LEU A 34 1.59 -12.25 35.76
C LEU A 34 1.38 -11.79 34.32
N ARG A 35 2.37 -12.03 33.44
CA ARG A 35 2.32 -11.61 32.03
C ARG A 35 1.52 -12.57 31.13
N GLY A 36 1.24 -13.80 31.58
CA GLY A 36 0.48 -14.79 30.82
C GLY A 36 1.27 -15.45 29.68
N THR A 37 2.59 -15.50 29.82
CA THR A 37 3.49 -16.14 28.84
C THR A 37 3.26 -17.65 28.81
N LEU A 38 3.62 -18.30 27.69
CA LEU A 38 3.49 -19.76 27.58
C LEU A 38 4.29 -20.51 28.65
N ALA A 39 5.43 -19.95 29.10
CA ALA A 39 6.24 -20.51 30.18
C ALA A 39 5.55 -20.42 31.55
N GLU A 40 4.84 -19.33 31.83
CA GLU A 40 4.06 -19.16 33.07
C GLU A 40 2.84 -20.10 33.09
N ILE A 41 2.16 -20.27 31.95
CA ILE A 41 1.03 -21.19 31.80
C ILE A 41 1.51 -22.66 31.88
N GLU A 42 2.68 -22.97 31.33
CA GLU A 42 3.31 -24.30 31.45
C GLU A 42 3.66 -24.62 32.91
N ALA A 43 4.18 -23.64 33.66
CA ALA A 43 4.50 -23.80 35.08
C ALA A 43 3.25 -24.07 35.94
N GLU A 44 2.12 -23.43 35.62
CA GLU A 44 0.86 -23.60 36.36
C GLU A 44 0.12 -24.90 35.97
N SER A 45 0.06 -25.21 34.68
CA SER A 45 -0.75 -26.32 34.16
C SER A 45 -0.02 -27.66 34.07
N GLY A 46 1.32 -27.66 34.09
CA GLY A 46 2.14 -28.84 33.81
C GLY A 46 2.02 -29.36 32.37
N VAL A 47 1.35 -28.61 31.48
CA VAL A 47 1.21 -28.94 30.07
C VAL A 47 2.32 -28.22 29.29
N GLY A 48 3.12 -28.97 28.52
CA GLY A 48 4.24 -28.37 27.79
C GLY A 48 3.82 -27.24 26.84
N SER A 49 4.62 -26.18 26.74
CA SER A 49 4.37 -24.96 25.94
C SER A 49 3.99 -25.23 24.48
N ASP A 50 4.59 -26.23 23.83
CA ASP A 50 4.21 -26.67 22.48
C ASP A 50 2.77 -27.20 22.40
N THR A 51 2.31 -27.87 23.46
CA THR A 51 0.94 -28.38 23.53
C THR A 51 -0.03 -27.24 23.85
N ILE A 52 0.32 -26.33 24.77
CA ILE A 52 -0.47 -25.13 25.07
C ILE A 52 -0.66 -24.29 23.80
N SER A 53 0.43 -24.05 23.06
CA SER A 53 0.40 -23.32 21.79
C SER A 53 -0.53 -23.99 20.78
N LYS A 54 -0.46 -25.32 20.62
CA LYS A 54 -1.36 -26.08 19.73
C LYS A 54 -2.83 -25.99 20.16
N ILE A 55 -3.11 -26.07 21.46
CA ILE A 55 -4.48 -25.92 22.00
C ILE A 55 -4.99 -24.50 21.73
N ARG A 56 -4.20 -23.46 22.06
CA ARG A 56 -4.57 -22.05 21.84
C ARG A 56 -4.66 -21.63 20.38
N GLN A 57 -4.04 -22.37 19.46
CA GLN A 57 -4.13 -22.15 18.01
C GLN A 57 -5.20 -23.03 17.34
N GLY A 58 -5.98 -23.82 18.10
CA GLY A 58 -7.04 -24.67 17.55
C GLY A 58 -6.54 -25.76 16.58
N ARG A 59 -5.27 -26.18 16.69
CA ARG A 59 -4.67 -27.16 15.76
C ARG A 59 -4.99 -28.60 16.17
N VAL A 60 -5.10 -29.48 15.18
CA VAL A 60 -5.32 -30.92 15.38
C VAL A 60 -4.14 -31.55 16.11
N GLY A 61 -4.37 -32.20 17.26
CA GLY A 61 -3.37 -33.08 17.88
C GLY A 61 -3.19 -32.99 19.39
N ALA A 62 -4.01 -32.24 20.12
CA ALA A 62 -3.96 -32.24 21.58
C ALA A 62 -4.68 -33.49 22.14
N ASP A 63 -4.04 -34.18 23.08
CA ASP A 63 -4.65 -35.28 23.82
C ASP A 63 -5.75 -34.73 24.73
N LEU A 64 -6.93 -35.37 24.78
CA LEU A 64 -8.05 -34.93 25.61
C LEU A 64 -7.63 -34.81 27.08
N SER A 65 -6.76 -35.72 27.54
CA SER A 65 -6.21 -35.67 28.90
C SER A 65 -5.39 -34.40 29.16
N LYS A 66 -4.71 -33.84 28.14
CA LYS A 66 -3.92 -32.61 28.28
C LYS A 66 -4.79 -31.35 28.20
N ILE A 67 -5.84 -31.37 27.38
CA ILE A 67 -6.84 -30.29 27.36
C ILE A 67 -7.54 -30.20 28.72
N GLN A 68 -7.94 -31.36 29.26
CA GLN A 68 -8.58 -31.42 30.57
C GLN A 68 -7.65 -30.97 31.69
N GLN A 69 -6.35 -31.35 31.64
CA GLN A 69 -5.34 -30.84 32.58
C GLN A 69 -5.20 -29.32 32.50
N LEU A 70 -5.16 -28.77 31.30
CA LEU A 70 -5.04 -27.32 31.11
C LEU A 70 -6.27 -26.57 31.64
N PHE A 71 -7.48 -27.09 31.42
CA PHE A 71 -8.72 -26.50 31.96
C PHE A 71 -8.76 -26.58 33.49
N ALA A 72 -8.42 -27.74 34.05
CA ALA A 72 -8.41 -27.94 35.49
C ALA A 72 -7.40 -27.04 36.22
N ALA A 73 -6.27 -26.68 35.57
CA ALA A 73 -5.28 -25.77 36.14
C ALA A 73 -5.82 -24.34 36.35
N PHE A 74 -6.89 -23.97 35.64
CA PHE A 74 -7.55 -22.67 35.76
C PHE A 74 -8.98 -22.79 36.32
N ASP A 75 -9.22 -23.81 37.15
CA ASP A 75 -10.52 -24.06 37.81
C ASP A 75 -11.71 -24.24 36.84
N LEU A 76 -11.46 -24.63 35.60
CA LEU A 76 -12.49 -24.89 34.59
C LEU A 76 -12.83 -26.38 34.46
N THR A 77 -14.11 -26.68 34.30
CA THR A 77 -14.59 -28.00 33.88
C THR A 77 -14.70 -28.06 32.37
N LEU A 78 -14.13 -29.09 31.75
CA LEU A 78 -14.18 -29.30 30.31
C LEU A 78 -15.51 -29.98 29.91
N ASP A 79 -16.37 -29.28 29.17
CA ASP A 79 -17.64 -29.81 28.67
C ASP A 79 -17.48 -30.47 27.28
N GLU A 80 -18.43 -31.33 26.90
CA GLU A 80 -18.44 -31.98 25.57
C GLU A 80 -18.59 -30.98 24.41
N THR A 81 -19.07 -29.74 24.67
CA THR A 81 -19.15 -28.64 23.70
C THR A 81 -17.82 -27.90 23.51
N ASP A 82 -16.85 -28.10 24.41
CA ASP A 82 -15.59 -27.35 24.44
C ASP A 82 -14.49 -27.98 23.56
N TYR A 83 -14.73 -29.19 23.02
CA TYR A 83 -13.80 -29.88 22.14
C TYR A 83 -14.49 -30.74 21.08
N ARG A 84 -13.85 -30.93 19.92
CA ARG A 84 -14.33 -31.80 18.82
C ARG A 84 -13.30 -32.84 18.40
N SER A 85 -13.78 -33.91 17.76
CA SER A 85 -12.93 -34.97 17.21
C SER A 85 -12.14 -34.49 15.99
N GLY A 86 -10.83 -34.79 15.93
CA GLY A 86 -9.99 -34.46 14.77
C GLY A 86 -10.25 -35.32 13.52
N LYS A 87 -11.16 -36.31 13.59
CA LYS A 87 -11.61 -37.11 12.45
C LYS A 87 -13.08 -36.84 12.15
N GLN A 88 -13.35 -35.86 11.28
CA GLN A 88 -14.49 -35.92 10.38
C GLN A 88 -14.08 -35.35 9.02
N SER A 89 -14.28 -36.17 8.01
CA SER A 89 -14.23 -35.86 6.58
C SER A 89 -15.27 -34.81 6.23
N SER A 90 -14.83 -33.72 5.60
CA SER A 90 -15.44 -32.96 4.49
C SER A 90 -16.93 -33.15 4.10
N SER A 91 -17.87 -33.33 5.02
CA SER A 91 -19.30 -33.39 4.68
C SER A 91 -20.28 -32.90 5.76
N GLU A 92 -19.82 -32.30 6.86
CA GLU A 92 -20.70 -31.74 7.90
C GLU A 92 -20.35 -30.29 8.32
N MET A 93 -19.38 -29.64 7.65
CA MET A 93 -18.96 -28.24 7.95
C MET A 93 -19.87 -27.15 7.33
N ASP A 94 -21.02 -27.50 6.77
CA ASP A 94 -21.93 -26.55 6.11
C ASP A 94 -23.13 -26.11 6.98
N SER A 95 -23.14 -26.33 8.31
CA SER A 95 -24.38 -26.14 9.10
C SER A 95 -24.37 -25.09 10.21
N GLU A 96 -23.27 -24.77 10.88
CA GLU A 96 -23.32 -23.81 12.01
C GLU A 96 -23.33 -22.32 11.61
N PRO A 97 -22.47 -21.83 10.68
CA PRO A 97 -22.60 -20.45 10.18
C PRO A 97 -23.82 -20.29 9.26
N LEU A 98 -24.14 -21.34 8.49
CA LEU A 98 -25.24 -21.34 7.52
C LEU A 98 -26.62 -21.28 8.21
N SER A 99 -26.81 -21.97 9.34
CA SER A 99 -28.08 -21.94 10.09
C SER A 99 -28.39 -20.58 10.72
N GLN A 100 -27.38 -19.76 11.02
CA GLN A 100 -27.56 -18.37 11.46
C GLN A 100 -27.73 -17.38 10.29
N LEU A 101 -27.23 -17.72 9.10
CA LEU A 101 -27.36 -16.91 7.88
C LEU A 101 -28.69 -17.14 7.14
N LEU A 102 -29.25 -18.35 7.18
CA LEU A 102 -30.51 -18.72 6.52
C LEU A 102 -31.73 -17.87 6.95
N PRO A 103 -31.90 -17.45 8.22
CA PRO A 103 -32.96 -16.53 8.62
C PRO A 103 -32.89 -15.14 7.98
N LEU A 104 -31.71 -14.66 7.57
CA LEU A 104 -31.54 -13.36 6.89
C LEU A 104 -32.10 -13.36 5.46
N LEU A 105 -32.25 -14.54 4.84
CA LEU A 105 -32.82 -14.70 3.49
C LEU A 105 -34.35 -14.86 3.50
N ASN A 106 -34.96 -15.05 4.68
CA ASN A 106 -36.40 -15.26 4.83
C ASN A 106 -37.23 -13.96 4.78
N ASP A 107 -36.58 -12.79 4.79
CA ASP A 107 -37.25 -11.53 4.46
C ASP A 107 -37.41 -11.46 2.93
N GLU A 108 -38.65 -11.55 2.42
CA GLU A 108 -38.98 -11.42 0.99
C GLU A 108 -38.45 -10.13 0.33
N GLN A 109 -37.99 -9.15 1.12
CA GLN A 109 -37.40 -7.90 0.67
C GLN A 109 -35.90 -8.00 0.30
N ILE A 110 -35.18 -9.04 0.75
CA ILE A 110 -33.72 -9.17 0.56
C ILE A 110 -33.36 -9.97 -0.70
N VAL A 111 -34.27 -10.82 -1.19
CA VAL A 111 -34.05 -11.60 -2.41
C VAL A 111 -34.28 -10.71 -3.64
N THR A 112 -33.18 -10.33 -4.30
CA THR A 112 -33.22 -9.41 -5.43
C THR A 112 -33.64 -10.12 -6.71
N LYS A 113 -34.50 -9.50 -7.53
CA LYS A 113 -34.80 -9.99 -8.90
C LYS A 113 -33.61 -9.91 -9.86
N ASN A 114 -32.58 -9.12 -9.51
CA ASN A 114 -31.38 -8.90 -10.31
C ASN A 114 -30.18 -9.60 -9.68
N SER A 115 -29.38 -10.28 -10.50
CA SER A 115 -28.09 -10.83 -10.11
C SER A 115 -26.99 -9.79 -10.40
N PHE A 116 -26.06 -9.59 -9.47
CA PHE A 116 -24.94 -8.66 -9.59
C PHE A 116 -23.62 -9.43 -9.57
N GLN A 117 -22.63 -8.88 -10.25
CA GLN A 117 -21.24 -9.35 -10.19
C GLN A 117 -20.53 -8.65 -9.03
N ILE A 118 -20.15 -9.39 -8.00
CA ILE A 118 -19.53 -8.84 -6.79
C ILE A 118 -18.11 -9.37 -6.69
N PHE A 119 -17.14 -8.47 -6.62
CA PHE A 119 -15.75 -8.84 -6.32
C PHE A 119 -15.45 -8.56 -4.85
N ILE A 120 -15.02 -9.58 -4.10
CA ILE A 120 -14.56 -9.44 -2.73
C ILE A 120 -13.03 -9.42 -2.71
N SER A 121 -12.47 -8.31 -2.26
CA SER A 121 -11.04 -8.15 -2.01
C SER A 121 -10.76 -8.19 -0.52
N TYR A 122 -9.84 -9.06 -0.10
CA TYR A 122 -9.55 -9.38 1.29
C TYR A 122 -8.10 -9.90 1.43
N ASN A 123 -7.58 -9.88 2.65
CA ASN A 123 -6.32 -10.52 3.02
C ASN A 123 -6.52 -12.02 3.32
N ARG A 124 -5.56 -12.88 2.96
CA ARG A 124 -5.65 -14.35 3.15
C ARG A 124 -5.33 -14.80 4.59
N GLN A 125 -5.51 -13.92 5.57
CA GLN A 125 -5.29 -14.22 6.98
C GLN A 125 -6.57 -13.97 7.76
N ASP A 126 -6.81 -14.78 8.78
CA ASP A 126 -7.91 -14.52 9.72
C ASP A 126 -7.64 -13.22 10.50
N PRO A 127 -8.68 -12.41 10.75
CA PRO A 127 -10.12 -12.70 10.57
C PRO A 127 -10.70 -12.40 9.18
N ASP A 128 -9.91 -11.79 8.29
CA ASP A 128 -10.36 -11.25 6.99
C ASP A 128 -10.83 -12.35 6.03
N GLN A 129 -10.12 -13.49 6.01
CA GLN A 129 -10.46 -14.64 5.17
C GLN A 129 -11.78 -15.29 5.58
N GLU A 130 -11.98 -15.57 6.86
CA GLU A 130 -13.24 -16.16 7.33
C GLU A 130 -14.42 -15.19 7.14
N LEU A 131 -14.22 -13.89 7.36
CA LEU A 131 -15.23 -12.87 7.05
C LEU A 131 -15.61 -12.91 5.56
N ALA A 132 -14.62 -13.01 4.66
CA ALA A 132 -14.86 -13.00 3.21
C ALA A 132 -15.67 -14.23 2.77
N ARG A 133 -15.35 -15.40 3.33
CA ARG A 133 -16.08 -16.65 3.08
C ARG A 133 -17.54 -16.57 3.55
N GLN A 134 -17.80 -15.93 4.69
CA GLN A 134 -19.16 -15.73 5.19
C GLN A 134 -19.97 -14.79 4.27
N PHE A 135 -19.34 -13.71 3.80
CA PHE A 135 -19.98 -12.80 2.83
C PHE A 135 -20.24 -13.48 1.48
N GLU A 136 -19.28 -14.26 0.96
CA GLU A 136 -19.48 -15.02 -0.27
C GLU A 136 -20.66 -15.98 -0.17
N THR A 137 -20.69 -16.78 0.90
CA THR A 137 -21.77 -17.76 1.11
C THR A 137 -23.14 -17.08 1.13
N ALA A 138 -23.27 -15.97 1.85
CA ALA A 138 -24.53 -15.25 1.97
C ALA A 138 -24.93 -14.53 0.67
N LEU A 139 -24.00 -13.87 0.00
CA LEU A 139 -24.25 -13.17 -1.26
C LEU A 139 -24.58 -14.14 -2.40
N ALA A 140 -23.92 -15.30 -2.45
CA ALA A 140 -24.24 -16.37 -3.39
C ALA A 140 -25.62 -16.97 -3.12
N ALA A 141 -25.98 -17.18 -1.84
CA ALA A 141 -27.30 -17.64 -1.45
C ALA A 141 -28.42 -16.63 -1.77
N ALA A 142 -28.12 -15.33 -1.79
CA ALA A 142 -29.01 -14.27 -2.26
C ALA A 142 -29.12 -14.18 -3.80
N GLY A 143 -28.37 -15.00 -4.56
CA GLY A 143 -28.44 -15.08 -6.03
C GLY A 143 -27.46 -14.19 -6.79
N HIS A 144 -26.45 -13.62 -6.12
CA HIS A 144 -25.40 -12.84 -6.77
C HIS A 144 -24.22 -13.72 -7.22
N GLN A 145 -23.48 -13.28 -8.24
CA GLN A 145 -22.24 -13.93 -8.66
C GLN A 145 -21.07 -13.30 -7.92
N VAL A 146 -20.41 -14.08 -7.07
CA VAL A 146 -19.32 -13.61 -6.22
C VAL A 146 -17.99 -14.15 -6.73
N PHE A 147 -16.99 -13.27 -6.84
CA PHE A 147 -15.61 -13.63 -7.11
C PHE A 147 -14.74 -13.33 -5.90
N MET A 148 -13.97 -14.32 -5.43
CA MET A 148 -12.92 -14.19 -4.42
C MET A 148 -11.58 -14.60 -5.01
N ALA A 149 -10.59 -13.71 -4.95
CA ALA A 149 -9.29 -13.94 -5.59
C ALA A 149 -8.46 -15.08 -4.95
N GLY A 150 -8.75 -15.48 -3.69
CA GLY A 150 -8.08 -16.61 -3.04
C GLY A 150 -8.56 -17.97 -3.53
N ASP A 151 -9.86 -18.11 -3.83
CA ASP A 151 -10.50 -19.41 -4.06
C ASP A 151 -10.81 -19.68 -5.56
N HIS A 152 -10.90 -18.64 -6.38
CA HIS A 152 -11.35 -18.75 -7.78
C HIS A 152 -10.26 -18.58 -8.85
N ILE A 153 -8.99 -18.45 -8.46
CA ILE A 153 -7.86 -18.39 -9.39
C ILE A 153 -7.21 -19.77 -9.46
N ARG A 154 -7.21 -20.39 -10.65
CA ARG A 154 -6.68 -21.75 -10.82
C ARG A 154 -5.15 -21.77 -10.85
N LEU A 155 -4.57 -22.89 -10.42
CA LEU A 155 -3.12 -23.10 -10.49
C LEU A 155 -2.65 -23.04 -11.96
N GLY A 156 -1.73 -22.12 -12.25
CA GLY A 156 -1.24 -21.82 -13.61
C GLY A 156 -1.98 -20.69 -14.35
N GLU A 157 -3.02 -20.10 -13.77
CA GLU A 157 -3.72 -18.93 -14.33
C GLU A 157 -2.99 -17.62 -13.94
N ASN A 158 -2.84 -16.68 -14.88
CA ASN A 158 -2.30 -15.36 -14.55
C ASN A 158 -3.32 -14.61 -13.68
N TRP A 159 -3.07 -14.63 -12.38
CA TRP A 159 -3.95 -14.12 -11.34
C TRP A 159 -4.25 -12.63 -11.49
N PHE A 160 -3.29 -11.84 -11.98
CA PHE A 160 -3.46 -10.40 -12.20
C PHE A 160 -4.37 -10.10 -13.39
N ARG A 161 -4.16 -10.78 -14.51
CA ARG A 161 -5.05 -10.71 -15.67
C ARG A 161 -6.46 -11.13 -15.27
N ARG A 162 -6.59 -12.15 -14.43
CA ARG A 162 -7.87 -12.61 -13.89
C ARG A 162 -8.54 -11.53 -13.03
N ILE A 163 -7.84 -10.95 -12.04
CA ILE A 163 -8.35 -9.85 -11.21
C ILE A 163 -8.78 -8.65 -12.06
N ASN A 164 -7.99 -8.27 -13.06
CA ASN A 164 -8.32 -7.15 -13.96
C ASN A 164 -9.56 -7.42 -14.81
N ILE A 165 -9.74 -8.67 -15.27
CA ILE A 165 -10.95 -9.08 -15.99
C ILE A 165 -12.16 -9.00 -15.07
N GLU A 166 -12.05 -9.51 -13.84
CA GLU A 166 -13.17 -9.53 -12.89
C GLU A 166 -13.51 -8.13 -12.35
N LEU A 167 -12.52 -7.28 -12.06
CA LEU A 167 -12.74 -5.87 -11.73
C LEU A 167 -13.48 -5.13 -12.85
N LYS A 168 -13.15 -5.43 -14.11
CA LYS A 168 -13.88 -4.87 -15.26
C LYS A 168 -15.30 -5.42 -15.38
N ARG A 169 -15.62 -6.58 -14.82
CA ARG A 169 -16.96 -7.17 -14.93
C ARG A 169 -17.85 -6.90 -13.72
N CYS A 170 -17.24 -6.61 -12.57
CA CYS A 170 -17.97 -6.42 -11.33
C CYS A 170 -18.83 -5.14 -11.33
N ASP A 171 -20.01 -5.26 -10.72
CA ASP A 171 -20.92 -4.17 -10.38
C ASP A 171 -20.56 -3.56 -9.02
N TYR A 172 -20.08 -4.39 -8.09
CA TYR A 172 -19.69 -4.00 -6.73
C TYR A 172 -18.32 -4.56 -6.38
N LEU A 173 -17.49 -3.73 -5.75
CA LEU A 173 -16.22 -4.10 -5.14
C LEU A 173 -16.37 -4.01 -3.62
N LEU A 174 -16.47 -5.16 -2.96
CA LEU A 174 -16.44 -5.26 -1.51
C LEU A 174 -14.97 -5.31 -1.07
N LEU A 175 -14.54 -4.30 -0.31
CA LEU A 175 -13.14 -4.09 0.01
C LEU A 175 -12.92 -4.23 1.52
N PHE A 176 -12.33 -5.35 1.95
CA PHE A 176 -11.92 -5.55 3.34
C PHE A 176 -10.54 -4.97 3.56
N LEU A 177 -10.46 -4.07 4.53
CA LEU A 177 -9.28 -3.32 4.87
C LEU A 177 -8.83 -3.78 6.27
N PRO A 178 -7.85 -4.67 6.42
CA PRO A 178 -7.16 -4.90 7.70
C PRO A 178 -6.26 -3.72 8.13
N PRO A 179 -5.79 -3.64 9.39
CA PRO A 179 -4.96 -2.53 9.86
C PRO A 179 -3.64 -2.40 9.07
N GLN A 180 -3.09 -3.52 8.57
CA GLN A 180 -1.88 -3.57 7.75
C GLN A 180 -2.10 -3.17 6.28
N SER A 181 -3.35 -2.92 5.84
CA SER A 181 -3.69 -2.53 4.46
C SER A 181 -2.99 -1.27 3.98
N ALA A 182 -2.51 -0.44 4.91
CA ALA A 182 -1.72 0.75 4.63
C ALA A 182 -0.46 0.48 3.78
N GLN A 183 -0.06 -0.78 3.62
CA GLN A 183 1.10 -1.17 2.82
C GLN A 183 0.74 -1.90 1.52
N SER A 184 -0.54 -2.24 1.31
CA SER A 184 -0.91 -3.11 0.20
C SER A 184 -1.06 -2.37 -1.12
N GLU A 185 -0.06 -2.53 -1.99
CA GLU A 185 -0.05 -1.96 -3.33
C GLU A 185 -1.13 -2.60 -4.21
N LEU A 186 -1.46 -3.89 -4.00
CA LEU A 186 -2.55 -4.56 -4.71
C LEU A 186 -3.90 -3.92 -4.37
N LEU A 187 -4.21 -3.72 -3.08
CA LEU A 187 -5.44 -3.04 -2.66
C LEU A 187 -5.50 -1.61 -3.23
N THR A 188 -4.39 -0.89 -3.19
CA THR A 188 -4.29 0.47 -3.77
C THR A 188 -4.54 0.45 -5.28
N TYR A 189 -3.94 -0.48 -6.02
CA TYR A 189 -4.16 -0.67 -7.45
C TYR A 189 -5.61 -1.03 -7.78
N GLN A 190 -6.22 -1.96 -7.04
CA GLN A 190 -7.60 -2.38 -7.26
C GLN A 190 -8.58 -1.22 -7.04
N VAL A 191 -8.37 -0.45 -5.97
CA VAL A 191 -9.17 0.76 -5.70
C VAL A 191 -8.94 1.81 -6.78
N GLN A 192 -7.69 2.04 -7.19
CA GLN A 192 -7.37 2.96 -8.29
C GLN A 192 -8.08 2.53 -9.58
N LEU A 193 -7.94 1.27 -9.98
CA LEU A 193 -8.56 0.73 -11.19
C LEU A 193 -10.10 0.80 -11.11
N ALA A 194 -10.69 0.46 -9.95
CA ALA A 194 -12.12 0.57 -9.73
C ALA A 194 -12.61 2.01 -9.91
N ARG A 195 -11.90 3.00 -9.35
CA ARG A 195 -12.19 4.43 -9.55
C ARG A 195 -12.06 4.81 -11.03
N GLU A 196 -11.00 4.38 -11.72
CA GLU A 196 -10.84 4.61 -13.16
C GLU A 196 -12.00 4.04 -13.99
N LEU A 197 -12.53 2.87 -13.61
CA LEU A 197 -13.70 2.27 -14.24
C LEU A 197 -14.99 3.04 -13.93
N GLN A 198 -15.18 3.53 -12.71
CA GLN A 198 -16.32 4.38 -12.35
C GLN A 198 -16.37 5.65 -13.20
N PHE A 199 -15.22 6.26 -13.48
CA PHE A 199 -15.15 7.47 -14.31
C PHE A 199 -15.35 7.19 -15.80
N SER A 200 -14.83 6.07 -16.31
CA SER A 200 -14.92 5.74 -17.73
C SER A 200 -16.26 5.12 -18.16
N ARG A 201 -17.13 4.74 -17.21
CA ARG A 201 -18.40 4.06 -17.49
C ARG A 201 -19.59 4.96 -17.17
N PRO A 202 -20.61 5.03 -18.07
CA PRO A 202 -21.86 5.76 -17.79
C PRO A 202 -22.55 5.29 -16.51
N GLU A 203 -22.46 3.98 -16.25
CA GLU A 203 -23.05 3.28 -15.11
C GLU A 203 -22.34 3.58 -13.76
N ARG A 204 -21.14 4.22 -13.78
CA ARG A 204 -20.28 4.45 -12.62
C ARG A 204 -19.98 3.20 -11.77
N LYS A 205 -19.74 2.06 -12.42
CA LYS A 205 -19.40 0.77 -11.80
C LYS A 205 -17.91 0.43 -11.92
N PRO A 206 -17.32 -0.33 -10.96
CA PRO A 206 -17.98 -0.92 -9.80
C PRO A 206 -18.17 0.07 -8.65
N VAL A 207 -19.25 -0.08 -7.87
CA VAL A 207 -19.46 0.65 -6.62
C VAL A 207 -18.55 0.06 -5.54
N ILE A 208 -17.74 0.90 -4.88
CA ILE A 208 -16.77 0.45 -3.88
C ILE A 208 -17.44 0.48 -2.50
N LEU A 209 -17.41 -0.64 -1.79
CA LEU A 209 -17.96 -0.82 -0.44
C LEU A 209 -16.82 -1.18 0.54
N PRO A 210 -16.17 -0.16 1.15
CA PRO A 210 -15.03 -0.38 2.04
C PRO A 210 -15.45 -0.71 3.49
N ILE A 211 -14.90 -1.79 4.04
CA ILE A 211 -15.10 -2.26 5.41
C ILE A 211 -13.73 -2.38 6.09
N ARG A 212 -13.53 -1.64 7.19
CA ARG A 212 -12.34 -1.72 8.04
C ARG A 212 -12.47 -2.87 9.01
N VAL A 213 -11.53 -3.79 8.97
CA VAL A 213 -11.52 -5.02 9.77
C VAL A 213 -10.52 -4.84 10.91
N GLY A 214 -11.02 -4.78 12.14
CA GLY A 214 -10.19 -4.73 13.35
C GLY A 214 -9.58 -3.36 13.69
N PHE A 215 -9.99 -2.26 13.04
CA PHE A 215 -9.53 -0.92 13.41
C PHE A 215 -10.56 0.20 13.14
N SER A 216 -10.41 1.33 13.86
CA SER A 216 -11.38 2.44 13.83
C SER A 216 -11.23 3.37 12.61
N LEU A 217 -12.32 4.02 12.20
CA LEU A 217 -12.41 5.12 11.24
C LEU A 217 -11.53 6.31 11.60
N THR A 218 -11.29 6.53 12.90
CA THR A 218 -10.45 7.61 13.41
C THR A 218 -8.96 7.39 13.14
N GLN A 219 -8.53 6.13 12.96
CA GLN A 219 -7.16 5.83 12.55
C GLN A 219 -6.98 6.14 11.05
N PRO A 220 -5.90 6.81 10.64
CA PRO A 220 -5.70 7.17 9.25
C PRO A 220 -5.40 5.94 8.38
N LEU A 221 -6.01 5.87 7.18
CA LEU A 221 -5.50 5.02 6.10
C LEU A 221 -4.20 5.61 5.55
N ASN A 222 -3.42 4.83 4.80
CA ASN A 222 -2.27 5.36 4.06
C ASN A 222 -2.68 6.51 3.14
N HIS A 223 -1.71 7.34 2.75
CA HIS A 223 -1.95 8.53 1.94
C HIS A 223 -2.74 8.22 0.66
N ASP A 224 -2.41 7.11 -0.01
CA ASP A 224 -2.98 6.76 -1.31
C ASP A 224 -4.44 6.27 -1.19
N LEU A 225 -4.73 5.30 -0.31
CA LEU A 225 -6.10 4.83 -0.06
C LEU A 225 -6.96 5.90 0.59
N ARG A 226 -6.39 6.76 1.45
CA ARG A 226 -7.10 7.92 2.00
C ARG A 226 -7.58 8.82 0.87
N GLY A 227 -6.74 9.13 -0.12
CA GLY A 227 -7.13 9.93 -1.28
C GLY A 227 -8.31 9.35 -2.06
N TYR A 228 -8.32 8.03 -2.28
CA TYR A 228 -9.38 7.37 -3.05
C TYR A 228 -10.68 7.14 -2.25
N LEU A 229 -10.58 6.85 -0.95
CA LEU A 229 -11.70 6.41 -0.12
C LEU A 229 -12.28 7.51 0.79
N TYR A 230 -11.65 8.69 0.91
CA TYR A 230 -12.11 9.76 1.80
C TYR A 230 -13.55 10.23 1.54
N ARG A 231 -14.02 10.12 0.29
CA ARG A 231 -15.39 10.49 -0.10
C ARG A 231 -16.37 9.32 -0.12
N ILE A 232 -15.94 8.14 0.33
CA ILE A 232 -16.75 6.91 0.33
C ILE A 232 -17.04 6.54 1.78
N GLN A 233 -18.33 6.31 2.09
CA GLN A 233 -18.73 5.87 3.42
C GLN A 233 -18.14 4.49 3.72
N GLN A 234 -17.57 4.35 4.91
CA GLN A 234 -16.88 3.15 5.36
C GLN A 234 -17.61 2.53 6.56
N ARG A 235 -17.52 1.20 6.71
CA ARG A 235 -17.97 0.48 7.91
C ARG A 235 -16.80 -0.04 8.72
N GLU A 236 -17.02 -0.19 10.02
CA GLU A 236 -16.08 -0.85 10.94
C GLU A 236 -16.63 -2.23 11.27
N TRP A 237 -15.78 -3.25 11.15
CA TRP A 237 -16.00 -4.58 11.68
C TRP A 237 -15.00 -4.78 12.82
N ARG A 238 -15.49 -5.03 14.04
CA ARG A 238 -14.66 -5.18 15.25
C ARG A 238 -14.67 -6.61 15.77
N SER A 239 -15.77 -7.32 15.51
CA SER A 239 -16.00 -8.66 16.06
C SER A 239 -16.97 -9.47 15.19
N PRO A 240 -16.98 -10.81 15.29
CA PRO A 240 -17.90 -11.66 14.52
C PRO A 240 -19.39 -11.29 14.65
N GLU A 241 -19.79 -10.66 15.75
CA GLU A 241 -21.15 -10.15 15.98
C GLU A 241 -21.55 -9.05 14.97
N ASP A 242 -20.57 -8.29 14.46
CA ASP A 242 -20.81 -7.23 13.46
C ASP A 242 -21.08 -7.81 12.07
N THR A 243 -20.70 -9.06 11.81
CA THR A 243 -20.83 -9.68 10.48
C THR A 243 -22.27 -9.67 10.00
N ILE A 244 -23.22 -10.05 10.86
CA ILE A 244 -24.65 -10.10 10.52
C ILE A 244 -25.20 -8.70 10.21
N ILE A 245 -24.76 -7.69 10.97
CA ILE A 245 -25.23 -6.31 10.83
C ILE A 245 -24.77 -5.75 9.48
N ILE A 246 -23.46 -5.84 9.19
CA ILE A 246 -22.87 -5.31 7.96
C ILE A 246 -23.40 -6.07 6.74
N LEU A 247 -23.54 -7.39 6.85
CA LEU A 247 -24.07 -8.21 5.76
C LEU A 247 -25.52 -7.84 5.44
N LYS A 248 -26.37 -7.60 6.44
CA LYS A 248 -27.75 -7.13 6.23
C LYS A 248 -27.78 -5.77 5.53
N GLU A 249 -26.89 -4.85 5.90
CA GLU A 249 -26.78 -3.56 5.21
C GLU A 249 -26.36 -3.72 3.75
N VAL A 250 -25.34 -4.54 3.46
CA VAL A 250 -24.88 -4.79 2.09
C VAL A 250 -25.99 -5.44 1.26
N LEU A 251 -26.68 -6.45 1.77
CA LEU A 251 -27.81 -7.08 1.09
C LEU A 251 -28.97 -6.11 0.84
N THR A 252 -29.27 -5.23 1.80
CA THR A 252 -30.29 -4.18 1.63
C THR A 252 -29.90 -3.18 0.54
N LEU A 253 -28.61 -2.79 0.49
CA LEU A 253 -28.09 -1.93 -0.57
C LEU A 253 -28.20 -2.57 -1.96
N LEU A 254 -27.93 -3.88 -2.05
CA LEU A 254 -28.06 -4.63 -3.30
C LEU A 254 -29.52 -4.81 -3.72
N ALA A 255 -30.46 -4.84 -2.77
CA ALA A 255 -31.90 -4.96 -3.02
C ALA A 255 -32.58 -3.65 -3.43
N ALA A 256 -31.95 -2.49 -3.19
CA ALA A 256 -32.48 -1.20 -3.62
C ALA A 256 -32.52 -1.10 -5.17
N PRO A 257 -33.57 -0.46 -5.75
CA PRO A 257 -33.67 -0.34 -7.21
C PRO A 257 -32.47 0.43 -7.80
N PRO A 258 -31.95 0.00 -8.97
CA PRO A 258 -30.80 0.65 -9.62
C PRO A 258 -31.19 2.08 -10.03
N GLY A 259 -30.71 3.05 -9.26
CA GLY A 259 -31.05 4.46 -9.41
C GLY A 259 -31.07 5.24 -8.09
N ASN A 260 -31.20 4.57 -6.95
CA ASN A 260 -31.25 5.22 -5.63
C ASN A 260 -29.92 5.33 -4.88
N ILE A 261 -28.80 4.91 -5.48
CA ILE A 261 -27.50 5.49 -5.08
C ILE A 261 -27.40 6.85 -5.76
N ALA A 262 -28.27 7.78 -5.34
CA ALA A 262 -27.99 9.18 -5.50
C ALA A 262 -26.71 9.41 -4.70
N LEU A 263 -25.58 9.45 -5.40
CA LEU A 263 -24.46 10.28 -4.98
C LEU A 263 -25.04 11.69 -4.97
N GLU A 264 -25.68 12.08 -3.87
CA GLU A 264 -25.93 13.46 -3.54
C GLU A 264 -24.55 14.12 -3.48
N ILE A 265 -24.13 14.63 -4.64
CA ILE A 265 -23.18 15.74 -4.72
C ILE A 265 -23.99 16.95 -4.23
N GLU A 266 -24.34 16.96 -2.95
CA GLU A 266 -24.74 18.18 -2.29
C GLU A 266 -23.46 18.89 -1.90
N GLU A 267 -23.19 19.98 -2.62
CA GLU A 267 -22.34 21.09 -2.18
C GLU A 267 -22.89 21.67 -0.87
N LYS A 268 -22.77 20.93 0.24
CA LYS A 268 -23.03 21.47 1.58
C LYS A 268 -21.76 22.08 2.12
N LYS A 269 -21.66 23.40 1.86
CA LYS A 269 -20.96 24.46 2.62
C LYS A 269 -19.92 23.99 3.63
N GLU A 270 -18.67 24.35 3.35
CA GLU A 270 -17.59 24.60 4.32
C GLU A 270 -18.05 25.56 5.43
N ILE A 271 -18.70 25.07 6.48
CA ILE A 271 -18.88 25.84 7.71
C ILE A 271 -18.79 24.89 8.91
N SER A 272 -17.86 25.21 9.83
CA SER A 272 -17.75 24.76 11.24
C SER A 272 -16.97 23.48 11.61
N LEU A 273 -15.86 23.16 10.95
CA LEU A 273 -14.83 22.26 11.53
C LEU A 273 -13.53 22.97 11.93
N SER A 274 -13.47 24.29 11.74
CA SER A 274 -12.29 25.12 12.06
C SER A 274 -12.16 25.48 13.53
N GLU A 275 -13.23 25.36 14.34
CA GLU A 275 -13.18 25.76 15.76
C GLU A 275 -12.78 24.62 16.70
N GLU A 276 -13.17 23.37 16.43
CA GLU A 276 -12.77 22.24 17.28
C GLU A 276 -11.31 21.82 17.06
N ILE A 277 -10.78 21.94 15.84
CA ILE A 277 -9.37 21.64 15.53
C ILE A 277 -8.40 22.64 16.19
N SER A 278 -8.84 23.90 16.38
CA SER A 278 -8.02 24.94 17.03
C SER A 278 -7.88 24.71 18.55
N SER A 279 -8.85 24.05 19.19
CA SER A 279 -8.83 23.79 20.64
C SER A 279 -7.93 22.62 21.07
N ILE A 280 -7.67 21.67 20.17
CA ILE A 280 -6.81 20.50 20.44
C ILE A 280 -5.32 20.87 20.28
N ALA A 281 -5.01 21.92 19.53
CA ALA A 281 -3.64 22.40 19.29
C ALA A 281 -3.00 23.15 20.48
N SER A 282 -3.76 23.45 21.55
CA SER A 282 -3.30 24.27 22.69
C SER A 282 -3.06 23.52 24.01
N ALA A 283 -3.17 22.20 24.04
CA ALA A 283 -2.85 21.43 25.25
C ALA A 283 -1.36 21.03 25.26
N ASN A 284 -0.55 21.79 26.01
CA ASN A 284 0.82 21.42 26.38
C ASN A 284 0.81 20.11 27.19
N PHE A 285 0.86 18.97 26.51
CA PHE A 285 1.23 17.71 27.14
C PHE A 285 2.76 17.56 27.09
N PRO A 286 3.44 17.30 28.23
CA PRO A 286 4.83 16.88 28.19
C PRO A 286 4.95 15.59 27.37
N PRO A 287 5.99 15.43 26.53
CA PRO A 287 6.10 14.27 25.64
C PRO A 287 6.22 12.99 26.47
N LEU A 288 5.31 12.05 26.22
CA LEU A 288 5.41 10.67 26.71
C LEU A 288 6.56 9.94 25.98
N PRO A 289 7.25 8.96 26.61
CA PRO A 289 8.39 8.28 26.03
C PRO A 289 7.97 7.36 24.87
N SER A 290 8.78 7.39 23.80
CA SER A 290 8.77 6.52 22.60
C SER A 290 7.42 6.32 21.91
N ALA A 291 7.16 7.11 20.86
CA ALA A 291 6.10 6.83 19.91
C ALA A 291 6.27 5.44 19.25
N GLU A 292 5.17 4.76 18.97
CA GLU A 292 5.17 3.53 18.18
C GLU A 292 5.81 3.78 16.79
N PRO A 293 6.52 2.78 16.22
CA PRO A 293 7.18 2.95 14.93
C PRO A 293 6.14 3.26 13.84
N GLU A 294 6.40 4.30 13.04
CA GLU A 294 5.55 4.68 11.90
C GLU A 294 5.47 3.53 10.90
N ILE A 295 4.25 3.23 10.43
CA ILE A 295 3.97 2.18 9.44
C ILE A 295 4.79 2.46 8.16
N PRO A 296 5.63 1.51 7.69
CA PRO A 296 6.36 1.64 6.43
C PRO A 296 5.44 1.81 5.23
N GLY A 297 5.65 2.84 4.42
CA GLY A 297 4.90 3.06 3.18
C GLY A 297 4.71 4.53 2.85
N GLY A 298 4.56 4.85 1.57
CA GLY A 298 4.30 6.22 1.09
C GLY A 298 5.41 7.24 1.39
N GLN A 299 5.03 8.52 1.31
CA GLN A 299 5.90 9.65 1.65
C GLN A 299 6.12 9.72 3.18
N ILE A 300 7.38 9.87 3.59
CA ILE A 300 7.75 10.08 5.00
C ILE A 300 7.58 11.56 5.35
N ASP A 301 6.83 11.83 6.42
CA ASP A 301 6.60 13.19 6.95
C ASP A 301 7.94 13.92 7.17
N VAL A 302 7.96 15.24 6.96
CA VAL A 302 9.18 16.05 7.13
C VAL A 302 9.72 15.99 8.56
N ALA A 303 8.83 15.92 9.56
CA ALA A 303 9.18 15.83 10.99
C ALA A 303 9.47 14.39 11.46
N SER A 304 9.29 13.38 10.60
CA SER A 304 9.51 11.98 10.97
C SER A 304 10.97 11.72 11.35
N ASN A 305 11.16 11.10 12.51
CA ASN A 305 12.45 10.62 12.98
C ASN A 305 12.98 9.43 12.16
N PHE A 306 12.23 8.90 11.20
CA PHE A 306 12.64 7.73 10.41
C PHE A 306 13.25 8.07 9.05
N TYR A 307 13.36 9.35 8.71
CA TYR A 307 14.10 9.77 7.52
C TYR A 307 15.61 9.74 7.78
N ILE A 308 16.33 9.01 6.93
CA ILE A 308 17.78 8.95 6.93
C ILE A 308 18.30 9.82 5.80
N GLU A 309 19.11 10.82 6.15
CA GLU A 309 19.78 11.66 5.18
C GLU A 309 20.86 10.87 4.42
N ARG A 310 21.13 11.29 3.18
CA ARG A 310 22.15 10.71 2.30
C ARG A 310 23.17 11.78 1.93
N PRO A 311 24.03 12.23 2.87
CA PRO A 311 25.02 13.25 2.57
C PRO A 311 25.90 12.88 1.37
N PRO A 312 26.18 13.80 0.44
CA PRO A 312 25.82 15.23 0.45
C PRO A 312 24.54 15.57 -0.33
N ILE A 313 23.64 14.61 -0.59
CA ILE A 313 22.50 14.78 -1.51
C ILE A 313 21.55 15.88 -1.04
N GLU A 314 21.07 15.81 0.19
CA GLU A 314 20.14 16.78 0.78
C GLU A 314 20.74 18.18 0.77
N GLU A 315 21.97 18.32 1.28
CA GLU A 315 22.69 19.60 1.33
C GLU A 315 22.80 20.24 -0.05
N ARG A 316 23.20 19.46 -1.07
CA ARG A 316 23.27 19.95 -2.45
C ARG A 316 21.91 20.38 -2.98
N CYS A 317 20.85 19.65 -2.65
CA CYS A 317 19.50 20.01 -3.07
C CYS A 317 19.05 21.33 -2.42
N TYR A 318 19.28 21.50 -1.11
CA TYR A 318 18.95 22.72 -0.38
C TYR A 318 19.73 23.93 -0.92
N GLN A 319 21.03 23.79 -1.15
CA GLN A 319 21.83 24.86 -1.74
C GLN A 319 21.36 25.23 -3.15
N THR A 320 21.02 24.22 -3.96
CA THR A 320 20.63 24.41 -5.36
C THR A 320 19.24 25.02 -5.49
N ILE A 321 18.27 24.60 -4.67
CA ILE A 321 16.89 25.09 -4.81
C ILE A 321 16.77 26.59 -4.55
N LEU A 322 17.67 27.15 -3.74
CA LEU A 322 17.69 28.58 -3.44
C LEU A 322 18.29 29.41 -4.59
N GLN A 323 19.12 28.82 -5.46
CA GLN A 323 19.72 29.52 -6.59
C GLN A 323 18.67 29.94 -7.63
N PRO A 324 18.77 31.15 -8.23
CA PRO A 324 17.99 31.52 -9.40
C PRO A 324 18.05 30.46 -10.48
N SER A 325 16.94 30.29 -11.21
CA SER A 325 16.89 29.38 -12.36
C SER A 325 17.13 27.90 -12.03
N SER A 326 16.98 27.49 -10.77
CA SER A 326 17.29 26.11 -10.41
C SER A 326 16.26 25.11 -10.98
N LEU A 327 16.81 24.00 -11.46
CA LEU A 327 16.09 22.81 -11.87
C LEU A 327 16.79 21.63 -11.21
N ILE A 328 16.12 20.92 -10.31
CA ILE A 328 16.63 19.72 -9.66
C ILE A 328 15.81 18.53 -10.18
N ARG A 329 16.50 17.44 -10.52
CA ARG A 329 15.85 16.22 -11.03
C ARG A 329 16.22 15.05 -10.14
N ILE A 330 15.24 14.51 -9.44
CA ILE A 330 15.41 13.33 -8.60
C ILE A 330 14.96 12.11 -9.40
N LYS A 331 15.86 11.13 -9.53
CA LYS A 331 15.59 9.87 -10.21
C LYS A 331 16.08 8.68 -9.40
N ALA A 332 15.27 7.63 -9.37
CA ALA A 332 15.55 6.34 -8.75
C ALA A 332 14.37 5.39 -9.01
N PRO A 333 14.52 4.07 -8.79
CA PRO A 333 13.39 3.14 -8.73
C PRO A 333 12.33 3.57 -7.72
N ARG A 334 11.12 2.99 -7.81
CA ARG A 334 10.06 3.28 -6.82
C ARG A 334 10.53 2.93 -5.41
N GLN A 335 9.90 3.55 -4.42
CA GLN A 335 10.15 3.25 -3.00
C GLN A 335 11.58 3.54 -2.49
N MET A 336 12.38 4.32 -3.24
CA MET A 336 13.71 4.81 -2.83
C MET A 336 13.66 6.13 -2.02
N GLY A 337 12.47 6.67 -1.72
CA GLY A 337 12.30 7.90 -0.93
C GLY A 337 12.40 9.21 -1.74
N LYS A 338 12.10 9.17 -3.04
CA LYS A 338 12.13 10.34 -3.93
C LYS A 338 11.17 11.45 -3.47
N THR A 339 9.90 11.09 -3.26
CA THR A 339 8.86 12.01 -2.78
C THR A 339 9.18 12.57 -1.39
N SER A 340 9.74 11.74 -0.50
CA SER A 340 10.20 12.17 0.83
C SER A 340 11.31 13.23 0.77
N LEU A 341 12.25 13.10 -0.18
CA LEU A 341 13.27 14.11 -0.43
C LEU A 341 12.66 15.38 -1.05
N MET A 342 11.73 15.22 -2.01
CA MET A 342 11.02 16.35 -2.62
C MET A 342 10.32 17.22 -1.57
N ALA A 343 9.56 16.59 -0.68
CA ALA A 343 8.84 17.26 0.40
C ALA A 343 9.77 18.06 1.31
N ARG A 344 10.97 17.53 1.62
CA ARG A 344 11.99 18.23 2.42
C ARG A 344 12.59 19.42 1.71
N ILE A 345 12.85 19.31 0.41
CA ILE A 345 13.34 20.42 -0.41
C ILE A 345 12.29 21.54 -0.46
N LEU A 346 11.01 21.18 -0.68
CA LEU A 346 9.91 22.15 -0.68
C LEU A 346 9.73 22.79 0.70
N HIS A 347 9.82 22.01 1.78
CA HIS A 347 9.75 22.54 3.14
C HIS A 347 10.92 23.50 3.44
N HIS A 348 12.15 23.14 3.04
CA HIS A 348 13.31 24.02 3.17
C HIS A 348 13.13 25.33 2.41
N ALA A 349 12.64 25.29 1.16
CA ALA A 349 12.38 26.49 0.39
C ALA A 349 11.25 27.35 0.99
N ALA A 350 10.19 26.72 1.52
CA ALA A 350 9.12 27.42 2.23
C ALA A 350 9.65 28.14 3.48
N PHE A 351 10.55 27.50 4.24
CA PHE A 351 11.22 28.11 5.39
C PHE A 351 12.07 29.33 5.01
N GLN A 352 12.63 29.36 3.79
CA GLN A 352 13.34 30.51 3.23
C GLN A 352 12.40 31.57 2.62
N GLY A 353 11.09 31.44 2.81
CA GLY A 353 10.07 32.39 2.36
C GLY A 353 9.65 32.23 0.89
N TYR A 354 9.99 31.12 0.24
CA TYR A 354 9.56 30.86 -1.14
C TYR A 354 8.15 30.27 -1.13
N ARG A 355 7.35 30.54 -2.17
CA ARG A 355 6.08 29.82 -2.37
C ARG A 355 6.40 28.45 -2.91
N THR A 356 5.78 27.40 -2.39
CA THR A 356 6.03 26.02 -2.83
C THR A 356 4.73 25.34 -3.21
N ILE A 357 4.74 24.61 -4.32
CA ILE A 357 3.58 23.90 -4.84
C ILE A 357 4.00 22.46 -5.12
N PRO A 358 3.58 21.49 -4.30
CA PRO A 358 3.68 20.07 -4.64
C PRO A 358 2.54 19.69 -5.60
N LEU A 359 2.87 19.17 -6.77
CA LEU A 359 1.94 18.67 -7.77
C LEU A 359 2.25 17.20 -8.03
N SER A 360 1.36 16.31 -7.59
CA SER A 360 1.40 14.89 -7.96
C SER A 360 0.50 14.65 -9.18
N PHE A 361 1.02 13.94 -10.17
CA PHE A 361 0.24 13.53 -11.33
C PHE A 361 -0.68 12.33 -11.06
N GLN A 362 -0.59 11.64 -9.92
CA GLN A 362 -1.41 10.45 -9.62
C GLN A 362 -2.90 10.77 -9.41
N LEU A 363 -3.24 11.97 -8.94
CA LEU A 363 -4.64 12.39 -8.74
C LEU A 363 -5.29 13.01 -9.97
N VAL A 364 -4.57 13.12 -11.09
CA VAL A 364 -5.06 13.77 -12.30
C VAL A 364 -6.00 12.85 -13.07
N ASP A 365 -7.14 13.35 -13.53
CA ASP A 365 -8.07 12.53 -14.31
C ASP A 365 -7.47 12.17 -15.67
N LYS A 366 -7.73 10.94 -16.15
CA LYS A 366 -7.25 10.51 -17.49
C LYS A 366 -7.73 11.44 -18.60
N GLU A 367 -8.93 12.01 -18.44
CA GLU A 367 -9.47 12.97 -19.40
C GLU A 367 -8.65 14.24 -19.54
N VAL A 368 -7.87 14.63 -18.53
CA VAL A 368 -6.96 15.78 -18.63
C VAL A 368 -5.82 15.47 -19.61
N PHE A 369 -5.42 14.20 -19.70
CA PHE A 369 -4.41 13.71 -20.64
C PHE A 369 -4.98 13.39 -22.02
N SER A 370 -6.22 13.81 -22.35
CA SER A 370 -6.80 13.55 -23.67
C SER A 370 -6.10 14.32 -24.80
N ASN A 371 -5.58 15.51 -24.51
CA ASN A 371 -4.79 16.32 -25.44
C ASN A 371 -3.93 17.34 -24.67
N LEU A 372 -2.92 17.88 -25.35
CA LEU A 372 -1.97 18.83 -24.76
C LEU A 372 -2.64 20.10 -24.24
N GLU A 373 -3.62 20.65 -24.96
CA GLU A 373 -4.27 21.91 -24.59
C GLU A 373 -5.01 21.78 -23.26
N LYS A 374 -5.84 20.74 -23.11
CA LYS A 374 -6.58 20.45 -21.89
C LYS A 374 -5.64 20.20 -20.71
N PHE A 375 -4.55 19.45 -20.96
CA PHE A 375 -3.51 19.23 -19.96
C PHE A 375 -2.84 20.53 -19.49
N LEU A 376 -2.42 21.40 -20.42
CA LEU A 376 -1.76 22.66 -20.09
C LEU A 376 -2.71 23.68 -19.45
N LYS A 377 -3.98 23.74 -19.88
CA LYS A 377 -5.03 24.54 -19.21
C LYS A 377 -5.22 24.06 -17.77
N TRP A 378 -5.39 22.75 -17.56
CA TRP A 378 -5.49 22.17 -16.23
C TRP A 378 -4.27 22.49 -15.37
N PHE A 379 -3.07 22.35 -15.91
CA PHE A 379 -1.81 22.63 -15.21
C PHE A 379 -1.73 24.11 -14.79
N CYS A 380 -2.06 25.04 -15.68
CA CYS A 380 -2.11 26.47 -15.38
C CYS A 380 -3.15 26.80 -14.30
N ALA A 381 -4.36 26.25 -14.41
CA ALA A 381 -5.43 26.45 -13.43
C ALA A 381 -5.05 25.88 -12.07
N TYR A 382 -4.41 24.70 -12.03
CA TYR A 382 -3.96 24.07 -10.80
C TYR A 382 -2.92 24.93 -10.09
N VAL A 383 -1.87 25.38 -10.79
CA VAL A 383 -0.83 26.24 -10.21
C VAL A 383 -1.42 27.59 -9.76
N GLY A 384 -2.33 28.19 -10.55
CA GLY A 384 -3.04 29.40 -10.15
C GLY A 384 -3.84 29.21 -8.85
N ARG A 385 -4.58 28.10 -8.74
CA ARG A 385 -5.35 27.75 -7.55
C ARG A 385 -4.47 27.59 -6.30
N GLU A 386 -3.35 26.87 -6.41
CA GLU A 386 -2.41 26.69 -5.30
C GLU A 386 -1.73 28.01 -4.89
N LEU A 387 -1.56 28.95 -5.83
CA LEU A 387 -1.11 30.32 -5.55
C LEU A 387 -2.21 31.22 -4.95
N ARG A 388 -3.44 30.71 -4.80
CA ARG A 388 -4.64 31.47 -4.41
C ARG A 388 -4.96 32.63 -5.35
N LEU A 389 -4.69 32.44 -6.64
CA LEU A 389 -5.02 33.38 -7.70
C LEU A 389 -6.28 32.92 -8.43
N PRO A 390 -7.17 33.85 -8.86
CA PRO A 390 -8.34 33.48 -9.64
C PRO A 390 -7.92 32.86 -10.98
N ASN A 391 -8.74 31.97 -11.50
CA ASN A 391 -8.52 31.44 -12.84
C ASN A 391 -8.80 32.55 -13.87
N GLN A 392 -7.82 32.84 -14.73
CA GLN A 392 -7.89 33.86 -15.77
C GLN A 392 -7.57 33.27 -17.15
N LEU A 393 -7.73 31.94 -17.31
CA LEU A 393 -7.41 31.29 -18.57
C LEU A 393 -8.20 31.87 -19.74
N ASP A 394 -9.47 32.23 -19.56
CA ASP A 394 -10.29 32.77 -20.64
C ASP A 394 -9.76 34.12 -21.18
N ASP A 395 -9.05 34.90 -20.36
CA ASP A 395 -8.50 36.21 -20.75
C ASP A 395 -7.11 36.10 -21.38
N TYR A 396 -6.36 35.05 -21.05
CA TYR A 396 -4.95 34.87 -21.44
C TYR A 396 -4.73 33.74 -22.46
N TRP A 397 -5.74 32.90 -22.71
CA TRP A 397 -5.65 31.78 -23.64
C TRP A 397 -6.28 32.16 -24.97
N ASP A 398 -5.45 32.35 -25.99
CA ASP A 398 -5.88 32.78 -27.32
C ASP A 398 -5.65 31.64 -28.34
N ASP A 399 -6.70 31.27 -29.07
CA ASP A 399 -6.70 30.19 -30.05
C ASP A 399 -5.76 30.44 -31.25
N ILE A 400 -5.32 31.69 -31.45
CA ILE A 400 -4.33 32.05 -32.47
C ILE A 400 -2.96 31.46 -32.14
N PHE A 401 -2.62 31.32 -30.85
CA PHE A 401 -1.33 30.80 -30.42
C PHE A 401 -1.42 29.33 -29.99
N GLY A 402 -0.36 28.57 -30.23
CA GLY A 402 -0.29 27.17 -29.77
C GLY A 402 -0.26 27.05 -28.24
N SER A 403 -0.79 25.96 -27.71
CA SER A 403 -0.96 25.71 -26.26
C SER A 403 0.31 25.90 -25.42
N LYS A 404 1.49 25.63 -25.99
CA LYS A 404 2.79 25.87 -25.34
C LYS A 404 3.07 27.36 -25.10
N VAL A 405 2.72 28.21 -26.08
CA VAL A 405 2.88 29.66 -26.00
C VAL A 405 1.88 30.23 -24.99
N ASN A 406 0.61 29.82 -25.06
CA ASN A 406 -0.41 30.25 -24.10
C ASN A 406 -0.04 29.87 -22.66
N CYS A 407 0.42 28.64 -22.44
CA CYS A 407 0.89 28.21 -21.12
C CYS A 407 2.08 29.05 -20.63
N LYS A 408 3.09 29.29 -21.49
CA LYS A 408 4.22 30.15 -21.16
C LYS A 408 3.76 31.57 -20.78
N ASP A 409 2.88 32.16 -21.58
CA ASP A 409 2.39 33.51 -21.40
C ASP A 409 1.55 33.65 -20.13
N TYR A 410 0.72 32.65 -19.80
CA TYR A 410 -0.02 32.61 -18.55
C TYR A 410 0.92 32.60 -17.34
N PHE A 411 1.98 31.79 -17.37
CA PHE A 411 2.99 31.80 -16.32
C PHE A 411 3.74 33.14 -16.25
N GLU A 412 4.20 33.67 -17.38
CA GLU A 412 5.04 34.86 -17.42
C GLU A 412 4.27 36.15 -17.08
N LYS A 413 3.10 36.36 -17.68
CA LYS A 413 2.34 37.62 -17.62
C LYS A 413 1.34 37.66 -16.46
N TYR A 414 0.88 36.50 -16.00
CA TYR A 414 -0.08 36.41 -14.90
C TYR A 414 0.55 35.82 -13.64
N LEU A 415 0.83 34.51 -13.61
CA LEU A 415 1.23 33.84 -12.36
C LEU A 415 2.50 34.42 -11.73
N LEU A 416 3.59 34.53 -12.49
CA LEU A 416 4.88 35.03 -11.99
C LEU A 416 4.89 36.55 -11.79
N ALA A 417 4.02 37.27 -12.47
CA ALA A 417 3.86 38.71 -12.33
C ALA A 417 3.16 39.07 -11.00
N GLN A 418 2.25 38.23 -10.53
CA GLN A 418 1.47 38.43 -9.30
C GLN A 418 2.19 37.98 -8.01
N ILE A 419 3.38 37.39 -8.11
CA ILE A 419 4.13 36.92 -6.94
C ILE A 419 5.40 37.75 -6.71
N ASP A 420 5.62 38.13 -5.46
CA ASP A 420 6.83 38.86 -5.05
C ASP A 420 7.96 37.94 -4.58
N HIS A 421 7.60 36.72 -4.16
CA HIS A 421 8.53 35.70 -3.72
C HIS A 421 8.73 34.62 -4.80
N PRO A 422 9.92 34.01 -4.90
CA PRO A 422 10.15 32.90 -5.83
C PRO A 422 9.17 31.75 -5.60
N LEU A 423 8.80 31.07 -6.69
CA LEU A 423 7.93 29.90 -6.70
C LEU A 423 8.76 28.65 -6.96
N VAL A 424 8.66 27.66 -6.08
CA VAL A 424 9.14 26.30 -6.29
C VAL A 424 8.00 25.37 -6.67
N LEU A 425 8.07 24.81 -7.88
CA LEU A 425 7.13 23.82 -8.36
C LEU A 425 7.75 22.42 -8.27
N GLY A 426 7.24 21.61 -7.36
CA GLY A 426 7.58 20.19 -7.21
C GLY A 426 6.65 19.32 -8.03
N LEU A 427 7.16 18.70 -9.08
CA LEU A 427 6.43 17.80 -9.95
C LEU A 427 6.75 16.35 -9.56
N ASP A 428 5.80 15.66 -8.95
CA ASP A 428 5.92 14.25 -8.57
C ASP A 428 5.17 13.32 -9.50
N GLU A 429 5.70 12.11 -9.66
CA GLU A 429 5.13 11.05 -10.50
C GLU A 429 4.87 11.50 -11.94
N ILE A 430 5.79 12.31 -12.49
CA ILE A 430 5.74 12.74 -13.90
C ILE A 430 5.78 11.53 -14.87
N ASP A 431 6.16 10.36 -14.37
CA ASP A 431 6.06 9.05 -15.02
C ASP A 431 4.65 8.73 -15.54
N ARG A 432 3.61 9.35 -14.99
CA ARG A 432 2.25 9.19 -15.52
C ARG A 432 2.06 9.93 -16.85
N VAL A 433 2.67 11.09 -17.00
CA VAL A 433 2.64 11.88 -18.25
C VAL A 433 3.27 11.08 -19.39
N PHE A 434 4.27 10.25 -19.07
CA PHE A 434 4.99 9.40 -20.01
C PHE A 434 4.11 8.37 -20.72
N GLN A 435 2.94 8.03 -20.17
CA GLN A 435 1.97 7.15 -20.82
C GLN A 435 1.28 7.82 -22.02
N TYR A 436 1.48 9.13 -22.20
CA TYR A 436 0.90 9.96 -23.25
C TYR A 436 2.03 10.65 -24.03
N PRO A 437 2.64 9.99 -25.04
CA PRO A 437 3.88 10.45 -25.69
C PRO A 437 3.81 11.89 -26.22
N ASP A 438 2.70 12.26 -26.88
CA ASP A 438 2.52 13.61 -27.45
C ASP A 438 2.51 14.69 -26.35
N ILE A 439 1.89 14.41 -25.21
CA ILE A 439 1.86 15.34 -24.07
C ILE A 439 3.23 15.36 -23.39
N ALA A 440 3.84 14.19 -23.21
CA ALA A 440 5.15 14.06 -22.57
C ALA A 440 6.21 14.86 -23.33
N GLU A 441 6.33 14.67 -24.65
CA GLU A 441 7.31 15.36 -25.48
C GLU A 441 7.19 16.89 -25.34
N ASP A 442 5.98 17.41 -25.49
CA ASP A 442 5.74 18.85 -25.48
C ASP A 442 5.82 19.48 -24.08
N PHE A 443 5.29 18.82 -23.05
CA PHE A 443 5.35 19.32 -21.68
C PHE A 443 6.77 19.32 -21.13
N LEU A 444 7.52 18.23 -21.35
CA LEU A 444 8.90 18.12 -20.91
C LEU A 444 9.80 19.12 -21.65
N GLY A 445 9.56 19.30 -22.96
CA GLY A 445 10.19 20.34 -23.75
C GLY A 445 9.89 21.75 -23.22
N LEU A 446 8.66 22.00 -22.75
CA LEU A 446 8.24 23.27 -22.15
C LEU A 446 8.99 23.55 -20.83
N LEU A 447 9.09 22.58 -19.92
CA LEU A 447 9.84 22.74 -18.66
C LEU A 447 11.32 23.10 -18.92
N ARG A 448 11.94 22.44 -19.91
CA ARG A 448 13.30 22.77 -20.36
C ARG A 448 13.37 24.19 -20.90
N ALA A 449 12.42 24.60 -21.75
CA ALA A 449 12.38 25.93 -22.32
C ALA A 449 12.27 27.01 -21.23
N TRP A 450 11.45 26.79 -20.19
CA TRP A 450 11.33 27.68 -19.04
C TRP A 450 12.62 27.80 -18.24
N HIS A 451 13.31 26.68 -18.00
CA HIS A 451 14.64 26.70 -17.38
C HIS A 451 15.64 27.52 -18.20
N GLU A 452 15.70 27.35 -19.52
CA GLU A 452 16.60 28.15 -20.37
C GLU A 452 16.20 29.63 -20.42
N GLU A 453 14.91 29.95 -20.46
CA GLU A 453 14.41 31.33 -20.43
C GLU A 453 14.77 32.03 -19.11
N SER A 454 14.75 31.30 -17.99
CA SER A 454 15.15 31.84 -16.69
C SER A 454 16.59 32.34 -16.63
N LYS A 455 17.48 31.82 -17.48
CA LYS A 455 18.85 32.34 -17.59
C LYS A 455 18.91 33.72 -18.27
N ARG A 456 17.90 34.05 -19.07
CA ARG A 456 17.84 35.27 -19.89
C ARG A 456 16.92 36.34 -19.30
N ARG A 457 15.74 35.95 -18.80
CA ARG A 457 14.70 36.86 -18.31
C ARG A 457 14.58 36.82 -16.79
N ALA A 458 14.53 38.00 -16.17
CA ALA A 458 14.42 38.14 -14.72
C ALA A 458 13.13 37.57 -14.13
N ILE A 459 12.00 37.68 -14.84
CA ILE A 459 10.71 37.13 -14.38
C ILE A 459 10.77 35.61 -14.19
N TRP A 460 11.41 34.90 -15.12
CA TRP A 460 11.57 33.45 -15.06
C TRP A 460 12.60 33.03 -14.00
N LYS A 461 13.49 33.92 -13.54
CA LYS A 461 14.31 33.70 -12.34
C LYS A 461 13.50 33.64 -11.05
N LYS A 462 12.19 33.89 -11.07
CA LYS A 462 11.31 33.61 -9.92
C LYS A 462 10.90 32.13 -9.84
N LEU A 463 10.93 31.39 -10.95
CA LEU A 463 10.55 29.98 -10.98
C LEU A 463 11.73 29.08 -10.58
N ARG A 464 11.46 28.05 -9.77
CA ARG A 464 12.34 26.94 -9.43
C ARG A 464 11.59 25.65 -9.76
N LEU A 465 12.28 24.70 -10.36
CA LEU A 465 11.68 23.44 -10.77
C LEU A 465 12.32 22.28 -10.00
N LEU A 466 11.48 21.39 -9.48
CA LEU A 466 11.89 20.15 -8.86
C LEU A 466 11.11 19.02 -9.51
N VAL A 467 11.79 18.15 -10.25
CA VAL A 467 11.14 17.10 -11.05
C VAL A 467 11.54 15.74 -10.48
N VAL A 468 10.54 14.98 -10.04
CA VAL A 468 10.71 13.62 -9.55
C VAL A 468 10.17 12.64 -10.58
N HIS A 469 10.98 11.67 -10.96
CA HIS A 469 10.57 10.59 -11.86
C HIS A 469 11.18 9.25 -11.42
N SER A 470 10.50 8.17 -11.75
CA SER A 470 10.95 6.81 -11.55
C SER A 470 11.69 6.31 -12.79
N THR A 471 12.73 5.51 -12.57
CA THR A 471 13.47 4.88 -13.67
C THR A 471 12.69 3.70 -14.29
N GLU A 472 11.54 3.31 -13.73
CA GLU A 472 10.81 2.10 -14.12
C GLU A 472 10.06 2.22 -15.45
N VAL A 473 9.65 3.44 -15.86
CA VAL A 473 8.90 3.67 -17.09
C VAL A 473 9.87 4.01 -18.21
N TYR A 474 10.18 3.03 -19.07
CA TYR A 474 11.08 3.22 -20.19
C TYR A 474 10.35 3.85 -21.38
N ILE A 475 10.61 5.14 -21.65
CA ILE A 475 10.31 5.74 -22.95
C ILE A 475 11.62 5.99 -23.69
N PRO A 476 11.74 5.57 -24.96
CA PRO A 476 12.76 6.11 -25.85
C PRO A 476 12.43 7.58 -26.17
N MET A 477 12.94 8.51 -25.35
CA MET A 477 12.83 9.95 -25.64
C MET A 477 14.00 10.43 -26.50
N ASN A 478 13.72 11.39 -27.37
CA ASN A 478 14.76 12.09 -28.12
C ASN A 478 15.66 12.88 -27.14
N ILE A 479 16.97 12.65 -27.24
CA ILE A 479 18.01 13.26 -26.38
C ILE A 479 17.87 14.80 -26.35
N ASN A 480 17.41 15.41 -27.44
CA ASN A 480 17.33 16.87 -27.57
C ASN A 480 16.08 17.50 -26.95
N GLN A 481 15.04 16.73 -26.64
CA GLN A 481 13.75 17.22 -26.13
C GLN A 481 13.56 16.95 -24.64
N SER A 482 14.50 16.22 -24.04
CA SER A 482 14.45 15.81 -22.65
C SER A 482 14.92 16.93 -21.69
N PRO A 483 14.11 17.34 -20.70
CA PRO A 483 14.55 18.15 -19.57
C PRO A 483 15.51 17.36 -18.67
N PHE A 484 15.63 16.04 -18.88
CA PHE A 484 16.56 15.16 -18.17
C PHE A 484 18.03 15.36 -18.54
N ASN A 485 18.35 16.34 -19.39
CA ASN A 485 19.72 16.73 -19.75
C ASN A 485 20.13 18.11 -19.20
N VAL A 486 19.28 18.79 -18.45
CA VAL A 486 19.56 20.10 -17.85
C VAL A 486 19.29 20.09 -16.34
N GLY A 487 19.83 21.06 -15.60
CA GLY A 487 19.69 21.12 -14.14
C GLY A 487 20.56 20.10 -13.38
N LEU A 488 20.39 20.03 -12.06
CA LEU A 488 21.12 19.13 -11.17
C LEU A 488 20.47 17.73 -11.17
N PRO A 489 21.13 16.68 -11.69
CA PRO A 489 20.67 15.31 -11.53
C PRO A 489 20.99 14.79 -10.13
N ILE A 490 20.00 14.18 -9.49
CA ILE A 490 20.11 13.50 -8.21
C ILE A 490 19.68 12.04 -8.41
N ASP A 491 20.66 11.15 -8.32
CA ASP A 491 20.47 9.71 -8.25
C ASP A 491 20.37 9.31 -6.78
N LEU A 492 19.26 8.69 -6.34
CA LEU A 492 19.15 8.21 -4.97
C LEU A 492 19.75 6.81 -4.83
N PRO A 493 20.84 6.65 -4.06
CA PRO A 493 21.40 5.34 -3.78
C PRO A 493 20.61 4.61 -2.69
N GLU A 494 20.90 3.33 -2.59
CA GLU A 494 20.57 2.51 -1.42
C GLU A 494 21.25 3.05 -0.16
N PHE A 495 20.70 2.69 1.00
CA PHE A 495 21.33 2.95 2.27
C PHE A 495 22.60 2.12 2.45
N ASN A 496 23.63 2.74 3.00
CA ASN A 496 24.84 2.07 3.44
C ASN A 496 24.68 1.50 4.86
N LEU A 497 25.66 0.72 5.31
CA LEU A 497 25.66 0.08 6.61
C LEU A 497 25.46 1.09 7.78
N PRO A 498 26.19 2.22 7.86
CA PRO A 498 25.92 3.25 8.87
C PRO A 498 24.49 3.76 8.88
N GLN A 499 23.89 3.98 7.71
CA GLN A 499 22.52 4.47 7.56
C GLN A 499 21.48 3.45 8.01
N VAL A 500 21.68 2.16 7.68
CA VAL A 500 20.78 1.09 8.15
C VAL A 500 20.91 0.89 9.66
N LYS A 501 22.12 1.01 10.21
CA LYS A 501 22.38 0.95 11.67
C LYS A 501 21.69 2.09 12.42
N ASP A 502 21.79 3.32 11.92
CA ASP A 502 21.07 4.48 12.47
C ASP A 502 19.55 4.27 12.41
N LEU A 503 19.05 3.73 11.29
CA LEU A 503 17.63 3.42 11.16
C LEU A 503 17.17 2.34 12.16
N ALA A 504 17.95 1.27 12.33
CA ALA A 504 17.67 0.25 13.34
C ALA A 504 17.62 0.84 14.76
N PHE A 505 18.55 1.73 15.09
CA PHE A 505 18.55 2.44 16.37
C PHE A 505 17.29 3.29 16.56
N ARG A 506 16.83 4.01 15.54
CA ARG A 506 15.56 4.78 15.55
C ARG A 506 14.32 3.90 15.72
N HIS A 507 14.40 2.62 15.35
CA HIS A 507 13.40 1.59 15.62
C HIS A 507 13.53 0.95 17.02
N ASN A 508 14.38 1.50 17.89
CA ASN A 508 14.72 0.95 19.22
C ASN A 508 15.37 -0.45 19.16
N LEU A 509 16.05 -0.78 18.06
CA LEU A 509 16.81 -2.01 17.90
C LEU A 509 18.30 -1.71 18.11
N ASN A 510 18.88 -2.28 19.18
CA ASN A 510 20.30 -2.15 19.51
C ASN A 510 21.16 -3.16 18.72
N TRP A 511 21.09 -3.09 17.40
CA TRP A 511 21.79 -4.01 16.52
C TRP A 511 23.29 -3.74 16.40
N SER A 512 24.05 -4.82 16.41
CA SER A 512 25.45 -4.87 16.00
C SER A 512 25.61 -4.70 14.49
N GLU A 513 26.83 -4.40 14.04
CA GLU A 513 27.13 -4.32 12.61
C GLU A 513 26.90 -5.65 11.90
N GLN A 514 27.12 -6.76 12.59
CA GLN A 514 26.90 -8.11 12.06
C GLN A 514 25.41 -8.37 11.75
N GLU A 515 24.49 -7.90 12.59
CA GLU A 515 23.05 -8.02 12.34
C GLU A 515 22.61 -7.15 11.16
N VAL A 516 23.16 -5.94 11.06
CA VAL A 516 22.91 -5.05 9.91
C VAL A 516 23.44 -5.68 8.61
N GLU A 517 24.65 -6.26 8.63
CA GLU A 517 25.24 -6.95 7.49
C GLU A 517 24.40 -8.16 7.07
N LYS A 518 23.89 -8.95 8.03
CA LYS A 518 22.97 -10.06 7.74
C LYS A 518 21.69 -9.58 7.05
N LEU A 519 21.06 -8.50 7.54
CA LEU A 519 19.88 -7.92 6.90
C LEU A 519 20.20 -7.45 5.47
N MET A 520 21.27 -6.67 5.32
CA MET A 520 21.67 -6.12 4.03
C MET A 520 22.12 -7.19 3.04
N ALA A 521 22.63 -8.34 3.49
CA ALA A 521 22.90 -9.48 2.63
C ALA A 521 21.63 -10.03 1.96
N ILE A 522 20.50 -9.99 2.67
CA ILE A 522 19.20 -10.48 2.16
C ILE A 522 18.55 -9.44 1.25
N ILE A 523 18.33 -8.23 1.74
CA ILE A 523 17.48 -7.22 1.07
C ILE A 523 18.26 -6.05 0.46
N GLY A 524 19.59 -6.01 0.61
CA GLY A 524 20.41 -4.87 0.22
C GLY A 524 20.18 -3.66 1.13
N GLY A 525 20.47 -2.46 0.62
CA GLY A 525 20.19 -1.20 1.31
C GLY A 525 18.89 -0.54 0.86
N HIS A 526 17.93 -1.30 0.31
CA HIS A 526 16.72 -0.72 -0.25
C HIS A 526 15.88 -0.03 0.85
N PRO A 527 15.65 1.30 0.80
CA PRO A 527 15.02 2.06 1.89
C PRO A 527 13.69 1.50 2.39
N TYR A 528 12.78 1.16 1.47
CA TYR A 528 11.48 0.57 1.82
C TYR A 528 11.60 -0.83 2.42
N LEU A 529 12.32 -1.76 1.78
CA LEU A 529 12.50 -3.11 2.31
C LEU A 529 13.14 -3.10 3.70
N VAL A 530 14.15 -2.25 3.91
CA VAL A 530 14.79 -2.08 5.22
C VAL A 530 13.78 -1.58 6.25
N ARG A 531 12.95 -0.58 5.92
CA ARG A 531 11.89 -0.08 6.82
C ARG A 531 10.86 -1.15 7.17
N VAL A 532 10.43 -1.96 6.20
CA VAL A 532 9.48 -3.07 6.40
C VAL A 532 10.08 -4.11 7.36
N ALA A 533 11.34 -4.51 7.15
CA ALA A 533 12.06 -5.44 8.02
C ALA A 533 12.13 -4.92 9.46
N LEU A 534 12.65 -3.71 9.63
CA LEU A 534 12.88 -3.12 10.95
C LEU A 534 11.56 -2.87 11.70
N TYR A 535 10.49 -2.51 10.99
CA TYR A 535 9.17 -2.35 11.57
C TYR A 535 8.64 -3.67 12.17
N HIS A 536 8.59 -4.75 11.40
CA HIS A 536 8.08 -6.04 11.89
C HIS A 536 8.96 -6.64 12.99
N ILE A 537 10.28 -6.48 12.88
CA ILE A 537 11.20 -6.93 13.92
C ILE A 537 11.01 -6.11 15.21
N SER A 538 10.85 -4.78 15.10
CA SER A 538 10.63 -3.92 16.26
C SER A 538 9.30 -4.22 16.99
N LYS A 539 8.30 -4.73 16.25
CA LYS A 539 7.01 -5.18 16.81
C LYS A 539 7.04 -6.62 17.33
N GLN A 540 8.17 -7.33 17.20
CA GLN A 540 8.34 -8.75 17.56
C GLN A 540 7.43 -9.70 16.77
N ASP A 541 6.96 -9.29 15.59
CA ASP A 541 6.20 -10.15 14.67
C ASP A 541 7.12 -11.17 13.97
N LEU A 542 8.42 -10.84 13.87
CA LEU A 542 9.43 -11.56 13.10
C LEU A 542 10.82 -11.41 13.74
N THR A 543 11.68 -12.42 13.65
CA THR A 543 13.11 -12.29 13.97
C THR A 543 13.97 -12.12 12.71
N LEU A 544 15.21 -11.68 12.87
CA LEU A 544 16.15 -11.55 11.75
C LEU A 544 16.45 -12.93 11.12
N GLU A 545 16.47 -13.98 11.93
CA GLU A 545 16.68 -15.37 11.51
C GLU A 545 15.52 -15.93 10.69
N ASP A 546 14.30 -15.44 10.89
CA ASP A 546 13.09 -15.88 10.17
C ASP A 546 12.91 -15.20 8.80
N LEU A 547 13.69 -14.15 8.50
CA LEU A 547 13.60 -13.41 7.24
C LEU A 547 13.78 -14.29 6.00
N PRO A 548 14.83 -15.14 5.89
CA PRO A 548 15.04 -15.97 4.70
C PRO A 548 13.89 -16.94 4.41
N GLU A 549 13.24 -17.49 5.43
CA GLU A 549 12.08 -18.37 5.25
C GLU A 549 10.84 -17.59 4.79
N ASN A 550 10.64 -16.36 5.31
CA ASN A 550 9.57 -15.47 4.86
C ASN A 550 9.77 -14.90 3.46
N VAL A 551 11.02 -14.78 2.99
CA VAL A 551 11.36 -14.34 1.63
C VAL A 551 10.77 -15.27 0.55
N MET A 552 10.70 -16.57 0.85
CA MET A 552 10.17 -17.58 -0.08
C MET A 552 8.65 -17.76 0.03
N SER A 553 8.00 -17.11 1.00
CA SER A 553 6.58 -17.24 1.23
C SER A 553 5.78 -16.30 0.33
N GLU A 554 4.75 -16.83 -0.34
CA GLU A 554 3.80 -16.01 -1.12
C GLU A 554 3.04 -14.97 -0.27
N THR A 555 3.04 -15.12 1.06
CA THR A 555 2.43 -14.21 2.02
C THR A 555 3.45 -13.51 2.92
N GLY A 556 4.74 -13.50 2.52
CA GLY A 556 5.78 -12.82 3.29
C GLY A 556 5.61 -11.30 3.30
N ILE A 557 6.31 -10.63 4.22
CA ILE A 557 6.27 -9.16 4.42
C ILE A 557 6.68 -8.34 3.18
N TYR A 558 7.37 -8.96 2.21
CA TYR A 558 7.76 -8.33 0.94
C TYR A 558 6.90 -8.74 -0.26
N SER A 559 5.86 -9.55 -0.04
CA SER A 559 5.08 -10.18 -1.12
C SER A 559 4.51 -9.18 -2.11
N ASP A 560 3.94 -8.06 -1.65
CA ASP A 560 3.38 -7.03 -2.54
C ASP A 560 4.44 -6.36 -3.42
N HIS A 561 5.60 -6.03 -2.84
CA HIS A 561 6.72 -5.45 -3.58
C HIS A 561 7.25 -6.42 -4.66
N LEU A 562 7.42 -7.70 -4.30
CA LEU A 562 7.94 -8.72 -5.20
C LEU A 562 6.96 -9.07 -6.32
N ARG A 563 5.66 -9.19 -6.00
CA ARG A 563 4.59 -9.42 -6.97
C ARG A 563 4.51 -8.30 -7.99
N ARG A 564 4.67 -7.03 -7.59
CA ARG A 564 4.72 -5.91 -8.54
C ARG A 564 5.86 -6.06 -9.53
N HIS A 565 7.06 -6.39 -9.03
CA HIS A 565 8.19 -6.60 -9.93
C HIS A 565 7.97 -7.79 -10.86
N LEU A 566 7.38 -8.89 -10.36
CA LEU A 566 7.00 -10.03 -11.18
C LEU A 566 6.02 -9.61 -12.30
N TRP A 567 4.97 -8.85 -11.97
CA TRP A 567 4.04 -8.31 -12.97
C TRP A 567 4.75 -7.47 -14.03
N ASN A 568 5.59 -6.54 -13.60
CA ASN A 568 6.33 -5.67 -14.52
C ASN A 568 7.26 -6.48 -15.44
N LEU A 569 7.82 -7.60 -14.98
CA LEU A 569 8.62 -8.50 -15.81
C LEU A 569 7.74 -9.31 -16.77
N GLU A 570 6.62 -9.88 -16.30
CA GLU A 570 5.72 -10.72 -17.10
C GLU A 570 5.12 -9.98 -18.31
N GLU A 571 4.94 -8.66 -18.22
CA GLU A 571 4.50 -7.83 -19.35
C GLU A 571 5.51 -7.82 -20.52
N TYR A 572 6.79 -8.14 -20.26
CA TYR A 572 7.87 -8.10 -21.26
C TYR A 572 8.66 -9.43 -21.27
N PRO A 573 8.34 -10.39 -22.16
CA PRO A 573 9.00 -11.70 -22.22
C PRO A 573 10.52 -11.65 -22.35
N GLU A 574 11.06 -10.63 -23.04
CA GLU A 574 12.51 -10.42 -23.15
C GLU A 574 13.17 -10.04 -21.83
N LEU A 575 12.47 -9.34 -20.93
CA LEU A 575 12.97 -9.01 -19.59
C LEU A 575 12.94 -10.22 -18.67
N VAL A 576 11.93 -11.09 -18.81
CA VAL A 576 11.88 -12.39 -18.11
C VAL A 576 13.09 -13.25 -18.50
N ALA A 577 13.35 -13.42 -19.80
CA ALA A 577 14.49 -14.19 -20.28
C ALA A 577 15.82 -13.60 -19.78
N ALA A 578 15.97 -12.27 -19.84
CA ALA A 578 17.13 -11.56 -19.32
C ALA A 578 17.32 -11.78 -17.81
N MET A 579 16.24 -11.71 -17.03
CA MET A 579 16.29 -11.91 -15.58
C MET A 579 16.64 -13.36 -15.22
N LYS A 580 16.07 -14.35 -15.91
CA LYS A 580 16.44 -15.77 -15.77
C LYS A 580 17.93 -16.01 -16.01
N ASN A 581 18.49 -15.39 -17.05
CA ASN A 581 19.91 -15.50 -17.39
C ASN A 581 20.81 -14.90 -16.29
N ILE A 582 20.37 -13.82 -15.63
CA ILE A 582 21.12 -13.19 -14.54
C ILE A 582 21.09 -14.05 -13.27
N ILE A 583 19.95 -14.69 -12.97
CA ILE A 583 19.76 -15.52 -11.77
C ILE A 583 20.48 -16.85 -11.88
N SER A 584 20.47 -17.47 -13.07
CA SER A 584 20.98 -18.83 -13.27
C SER A 584 22.50 -18.93 -13.19
N GLU A 585 23.24 -17.80 -13.19
CA GLU A 585 24.71 -17.68 -13.34
C GLU A 585 25.31 -18.46 -14.54
N ASN A 586 24.45 -19.16 -15.29
CA ASN A 586 24.74 -19.99 -16.43
C ASN A 586 24.35 -19.19 -17.66
N LEU A 587 25.28 -18.36 -18.13
CA LEU A 587 25.71 -18.32 -19.53
C LEU A 587 26.65 -17.15 -19.74
N ASN A 588 27.69 -17.40 -20.53
CA ASN A 588 28.65 -16.45 -21.08
C ASN A 588 28.01 -15.43 -22.05
N GLU A 589 26.68 -15.29 -22.06
CA GLU A 589 25.98 -14.31 -22.86
C GLU A 589 26.05 -12.96 -22.16
N ARG A 590 26.85 -12.05 -22.72
CA ARG A 590 26.71 -10.62 -22.41
C ARG A 590 25.27 -10.24 -22.67
N LEU A 591 24.51 -9.93 -21.62
CA LEU A 591 23.23 -9.24 -21.78
C LEU A 591 23.45 -8.05 -22.71
N THR A 592 22.61 -7.96 -23.74
CA THR A 592 22.52 -6.78 -24.58
C THR A 592 22.30 -5.58 -23.66
N GLY A 593 23.12 -4.54 -23.82
CA GLY A 593 23.20 -3.43 -22.87
C GLY A 593 21.85 -2.79 -22.55
N ILE A 594 20.89 -2.84 -23.49
CA ILE A 594 19.55 -2.29 -23.31
C ILE A 594 18.67 -3.09 -22.32
N LEU A 595 18.76 -4.43 -22.30
CA LEU A 595 17.95 -5.26 -21.41
C LEU A 595 18.47 -5.18 -19.98
N GLY A 596 19.79 -5.24 -19.80
CA GLY A 596 20.41 -5.03 -18.49
C GLY A 596 20.16 -3.63 -17.92
N PHE A 597 20.21 -2.60 -18.77
CA PHE A 597 19.85 -1.24 -18.38
C PHE A 597 18.38 -1.13 -17.95
N LYS A 598 17.45 -1.77 -18.67
CA LYS A 598 16.02 -1.81 -18.28
C LYS A 598 15.82 -2.49 -16.93
N LEU A 599 16.47 -3.62 -16.68
CA LEU A 599 16.39 -4.33 -15.39
C LEU A 599 17.01 -3.52 -14.24
N ASP A 600 18.11 -2.80 -14.48
CA ASP A 600 18.72 -1.91 -13.49
C ASP A 600 17.81 -0.71 -13.19
N SER A 601 17.15 -0.19 -14.24
CA SER A 601 16.17 0.90 -14.12
C SER A 601 14.90 0.48 -13.36
N LEU A 602 14.53 -0.81 -13.43
CA LEU A 602 13.50 -1.41 -12.56
C LEU A 602 13.99 -1.58 -11.11
N GLY A 603 15.27 -1.37 -10.82
CA GLY A 603 15.84 -1.59 -9.49
C GLY A 603 15.97 -3.07 -9.13
N LEU A 604 16.05 -3.98 -10.10
CA LEU A 604 16.14 -5.43 -9.86
C LEU A 604 17.57 -5.97 -9.90
N VAL A 605 18.41 -5.33 -10.70
CA VAL A 605 19.82 -5.72 -10.87
C VAL A 605 20.72 -4.53 -10.58
N LYS A 606 22.03 -4.79 -10.53
CA LYS A 606 23.08 -3.78 -10.44
C LYS A 606 24.23 -4.15 -11.37
N TRP A 607 24.86 -3.14 -11.95
CA TRP A 607 26.04 -3.32 -12.79
C TRP A 607 27.32 -3.32 -11.94
N GLN A 608 28.05 -4.43 -11.96
CA GLN A 608 29.32 -4.58 -11.25
C GLN A 608 30.28 -5.45 -12.05
N GLY A 609 31.54 -5.03 -12.21
CA GLY A 609 32.56 -5.86 -12.87
C GLY A 609 32.25 -6.23 -14.33
N ASN A 610 31.58 -5.33 -15.07
CA ASN A 610 31.16 -5.54 -16.48
C ASN A 610 30.07 -6.62 -16.67
N LYS A 611 29.35 -6.97 -15.60
CA LYS A 611 28.21 -7.89 -15.60
C LYS A 611 27.07 -7.31 -14.75
N TYR A 612 25.85 -7.76 -15.03
CA TYR A 612 24.70 -7.49 -14.17
C TYR A 612 24.54 -8.60 -13.15
N HIS A 613 24.26 -8.22 -11.91
CA HIS A 613 23.98 -9.14 -10.81
C HIS A 613 22.63 -8.78 -10.20
N PRO A 614 21.89 -9.74 -9.61
CA PRO A 614 20.74 -9.42 -8.77
C PRO A 614 21.14 -8.38 -7.72
N ARG A 615 20.28 -7.40 -7.50
CA ARG A 615 20.60 -6.28 -6.61
C ARG A 615 20.78 -6.74 -5.16
N CYS A 616 19.89 -7.64 -4.73
CA CYS A 616 19.91 -8.32 -3.45
C CYS A 616 19.49 -9.81 -3.58
N GLU A 617 19.76 -10.59 -2.55
CA GLU A 617 19.49 -12.03 -2.52
C GLU A 617 17.98 -12.33 -2.53
N LEU A 618 17.18 -11.47 -1.91
CA LEU A 618 15.72 -11.49 -1.96
C LEU A 618 15.21 -11.64 -3.40
N TYR A 619 15.70 -10.81 -4.32
CA TYR A 619 15.29 -10.85 -5.72
C TYR A 619 15.79 -12.12 -6.40
N ARG A 620 17.04 -12.53 -6.15
CA ARG A 620 17.59 -13.77 -6.71
C ARG A 620 16.71 -14.96 -6.38
N GLN A 621 16.40 -15.15 -5.10
CA GLN A 621 15.64 -16.31 -4.61
C GLN A 621 14.20 -16.30 -5.10
N TYR A 622 13.52 -15.16 -4.99
CA TYR A 622 12.12 -15.04 -5.40
C TYR A 622 11.95 -15.32 -6.91
N PHE A 623 12.72 -14.64 -7.77
CA PHE A 623 12.60 -14.80 -9.21
C PHE A 623 13.15 -16.14 -9.72
N GLN A 624 14.00 -16.84 -8.95
CA GLN A 624 14.41 -18.21 -9.29
C GLN A 624 13.25 -19.21 -9.23
N VAL A 625 12.28 -18.97 -8.34
CA VAL A 625 11.10 -19.84 -8.17
C VAL A 625 9.96 -19.43 -9.10
N HIS A 626 9.77 -18.12 -9.31
CA HIS A 626 8.57 -17.58 -9.93
C HIS A 626 8.70 -17.24 -11.43
N LEU A 627 9.92 -17.19 -12.00
CA LEU A 627 10.13 -17.04 -13.44
C LEU A 627 10.40 -18.41 -14.06
#